data_AF-A0A8U0W4D2-F1
#
_entry.id   AF-A0A8U0W4D2-F1
#
_cell.length_a   1.000
_cell.length_b   1.000
_cell.length_c   1.000
_cell.angle_alpha   90.00
_cell.angle_beta   90.00
_cell.angle_gamma   90.00
#
_symmetry.space_group_name_H-M   'P 1'
#
loop_
_entity.id
_entity.type
_entity.pdbx_description
1 polymer ?
#
loop_
_entity_poly.entity_id
_entity_poly.type
_entity_poly.pdbx_seq_one_letter_code
_entity_poly.pdbx_strand_id
1 'polypeptide(L)'
;MCGKDYSPLIGILCMDIAQELQRKYGDDIHSYISAAYVKYLESMGARVVPIWINQKRTYYEGIMKKVNGILLPGGAVFLDDSKCTKNLRNDCVQSSKFIYEIAEEMNKDGKYFPLWGTCLGYQLMLLHSIKGNSNDIRIECKKMECSLPINLENSYVLQNSKLLKDCNDELVTAMSQLPFGYHNHRYCITKQILGDFNIADQWTVLATNKDSEGLEFISVIEHKK
;
A
#
# COMPACT_ATOMS: atom_id res chain seq x y z
N MET A 1 -14.61 5.18 36.07
CA MET A 1 -13.60 4.38 35.33
C MET A 1 -13.08 5.25 34.20
N CYS A 2 -11.78 5.57 34.20
CA CYS A 2 -11.16 6.33 33.12
C CYS A 2 -11.38 5.54 31.81
N GLY A 3 -12.14 6.08 30.86
CA GLY A 3 -12.25 5.50 29.52
C GLY A 3 -10.84 5.43 28.96
N LYS A 4 -10.34 4.22 28.64
CA LYS A 4 -8.99 4.08 28.11
C LYS A 4 -8.93 4.87 26.81
N ASP A 5 -8.16 5.96 26.78
CA ASP A 5 -7.73 6.62 25.56
C ASP A 5 -6.93 5.62 24.73
N TYR A 6 -7.65 4.89 23.89
CA TYR A 6 -7.07 3.87 23.04
C TYR A 6 -6.39 4.56 21.87
N SER A 7 -5.09 4.83 22.00
CA SER A 7 -4.25 5.26 20.88
C SER A 7 -3.66 4.02 20.19
N PRO A 8 -4.10 3.67 18.97
CA PRO A 8 -3.59 2.50 18.25
C PRO A 8 -2.11 2.68 17.93
N LEU A 9 -1.33 1.61 18.05
CA LEU A 9 0.05 1.55 17.61
C LEU A 9 0.10 0.96 16.19
N ILE A 10 0.47 1.74 15.20
CA ILE A 10 0.53 1.33 13.80
C ILE A 10 1.99 1.19 13.37
N GLY A 11 2.31 0.06 12.76
CA GLY A 11 3.62 -0.15 12.15
C GLY A 11 3.71 0.55 10.80
N ILE A 12 4.84 1.16 10.47
CA ILE A 12 5.16 1.55 9.09
C ILE A 12 6.36 0.72 8.62
N LEU A 13 6.21 0.00 7.51
CA LEU A 13 7.32 -0.72 6.91
C LEU A 13 8.37 0.26 6.40
N CYS A 14 9.62 0.10 6.83
CA CYS A 14 10.76 0.81 6.26
C CYS A 14 10.91 0.42 4.78
N MET A 15 11.44 1.33 3.96
CA MET A 15 11.69 1.06 2.54
C MET A 15 13.18 1.02 2.27
N ASP A 16 13.60 0.21 1.30
CA ASP A 16 14.95 0.23 0.76
C ASP A 16 15.34 1.66 0.39
N ILE A 17 16.57 2.05 0.73
CA ILE A 17 17.03 3.41 0.50
C ILE A 17 17.08 3.74 -1.01
N ALA A 18 16.52 4.88 -1.39
CA ALA A 18 16.63 5.37 -2.75
C ALA A 18 18.09 5.76 -3.05
N GLN A 19 18.57 5.52 -4.27
CA GLN A 19 19.95 5.83 -4.67
C GLN A 19 20.37 7.27 -4.37
N GLU A 20 19.45 8.23 -4.54
CA GLU A 20 19.72 9.64 -4.24
C GLU A 20 19.96 9.89 -2.74
N LEU A 21 19.22 9.19 -1.88
CA LEU A 21 19.39 9.26 -0.43
C LEU A 21 20.66 8.54 0.00
N GLN A 22 20.98 7.40 -0.61
CA GLN A 22 22.25 6.68 -0.39
C GLN A 22 23.44 7.60 -0.67
N ARG A 23 23.44 8.31 -1.80
CA ARG A 23 24.49 9.28 -2.15
C ARG A 23 24.64 10.41 -1.12
N LYS A 24 23.54 10.81 -0.48
CA LYS A 24 23.53 11.92 0.48
C LYS A 24 23.94 11.50 1.89
N TYR A 25 23.51 10.33 2.34
CA TYR A 25 23.65 9.91 3.74
C TYR A 25 24.63 8.74 3.96
N GLY A 26 25.20 8.19 2.88
CA GLY A 26 26.24 7.16 2.93
C GLY A 26 25.71 5.73 2.73
N ASP A 27 26.65 4.79 2.64
CA ASP A 27 26.39 3.39 2.31
C ASP A 27 25.93 2.55 3.53
N ASP A 28 26.08 3.07 4.75
CA ASP A 28 25.72 2.37 5.99
C ASP A 28 24.22 2.45 6.33
N ILE A 29 23.47 3.26 5.59
CA ILE A 29 22.01 3.39 5.77
C ILE A 29 21.33 2.58 4.67
N HIS A 30 20.58 1.56 5.08
CA HIS A 30 19.96 0.62 4.15
C HIS A 30 18.45 0.79 4.00
N SER A 31 17.81 1.52 4.93
CA SER A 31 16.36 1.74 4.86
C SER A 31 15.94 3.07 5.46
N TYR A 32 14.74 3.54 5.09
CA TYR A 32 14.16 4.79 5.59
C TYR A 32 12.64 4.71 5.69
N ILE A 33 12.04 5.68 6.40
CA ILE A 33 10.61 5.97 6.35
C ILE A 33 10.45 7.45 6.03
N SER A 34 9.55 7.80 5.10
CA SER A 34 9.19 9.20 4.89
C SER A 34 8.36 9.72 6.07
N ALA A 35 8.78 10.85 6.64
CA ALA A 35 8.08 11.50 7.75
C ALA A 35 6.63 11.88 7.42
N ALA A 36 6.25 11.98 6.14
CA ALA A 36 4.88 12.22 5.71
C ALA A 36 3.92 11.11 6.19
N TYR A 37 4.33 9.83 6.13
CA TYR A 37 3.51 8.72 6.60
C TYR A 37 3.38 8.71 8.12
N VAL A 38 4.44 9.11 8.85
CA VAL A 38 4.41 9.26 10.30
C VAL A 38 3.39 10.32 10.70
N LYS A 39 3.51 11.52 10.12
CA LYS A 39 2.59 12.64 10.37
C LYS A 39 1.15 12.31 10.01
N TYR A 40 0.92 11.59 8.91
CA TYR A 40 -0.40 11.14 8.49
C TYR A 40 -1.09 10.26 9.55
N LEU A 41 -0.38 9.28 10.10
CA LEU A 41 -0.93 8.40 11.13
C LEU A 41 -1.09 9.12 12.48
N GLU A 42 -0.11 9.95 12.86
CA GLU A 42 -0.17 10.74 14.10
C GLU A 42 -1.31 11.76 14.08
N SER A 43 -1.60 12.39 12.94
CA SER A 43 -2.75 13.30 12.81
C SER A 43 -4.10 12.61 12.99
N MET A 44 -4.15 11.30 12.87
CA MET A 44 -5.34 10.47 13.11
C MET A 44 -5.36 9.83 14.51
N GLY A 45 -4.46 10.25 15.42
CA GLY A 45 -4.40 9.79 16.80
C GLY A 45 -3.66 8.47 17.03
N ALA A 46 -3.02 7.93 15.99
CA ALA A 46 -2.18 6.74 16.11
C ALA A 46 -0.77 7.09 16.61
N ARG A 47 -0.13 6.14 17.31
CA ARG A 47 1.32 6.13 17.53
C ARG A 47 1.96 5.27 16.46
N VAL A 48 3.20 5.60 16.10
CA VAL A 48 3.92 4.92 15.02
C VAL A 48 5.12 4.15 15.55
N VAL A 49 5.36 2.96 15.00
CA VAL A 49 6.61 2.21 15.17
C VAL A 49 7.20 1.84 13.81
N PRO A 50 8.52 2.04 13.59
CA PRO A 50 9.17 1.55 12.38
C PRO A 50 9.23 0.02 12.38
N ILE A 51 8.91 -0.59 11.24
CA ILE A 51 9.09 -2.03 11.00
C ILE A 51 10.25 -2.20 10.03
N TRP A 52 11.33 -2.82 10.50
CA TRP A 52 12.54 -3.00 9.72
C TRP A 52 12.34 -4.02 8.61
N ILE A 53 12.96 -3.78 7.46
CA ILE A 53 13.07 -4.73 6.35
C ILE A 53 14.24 -5.70 6.55
N ASN A 54 14.34 -6.69 5.67
CA ASN A 54 15.42 -7.68 5.65
C ASN A 54 15.52 -8.46 6.98
N GLN A 55 14.36 -8.71 7.60
CA GLN A 55 14.25 -9.55 8.79
C GLN A 55 13.67 -10.92 8.43
N LYS A 56 13.86 -11.90 9.32
CA LYS A 56 13.23 -13.22 9.21
C LYS A 56 11.73 -13.12 9.50
N ARG A 57 10.92 -14.04 8.95
CA ARG A 57 9.47 -14.13 9.23
C ARG A 57 9.11 -14.00 10.71
N THR A 58 9.88 -14.64 11.60
CA THR A 58 9.66 -14.61 13.06
C THR A 58 9.73 -13.21 13.68
N TYR A 59 10.49 -12.29 13.09
CA TYR A 59 10.48 -10.88 13.50
C TYR A 59 9.11 -10.25 13.23
N TYR A 60 8.56 -10.45 12.04
CA TYR A 60 7.27 -9.90 11.65
C TYR A 60 6.13 -10.51 12.48
N GLU A 61 6.16 -11.82 12.72
CA GLU A 61 5.22 -12.50 13.63
C GLU A 61 5.27 -11.90 15.04
N GLY A 62 6.48 -11.57 15.52
CA GLY A 62 6.69 -10.96 16.83
C GLY A 62 6.17 -9.53 16.95
N ILE A 63 6.35 -8.70 15.91
CA ILE A 63 5.93 -7.31 15.93
C ILE A 63 4.43 -7.15 15.64
N MET A 64 3.86 -7.96 14.74
CA MET A 64 2.42 -7.97 14.42
C MET A 64 1.55 -8.40 15.60
N LYS A 65 2.11 -9.11 16.59
CA LYS A 65 1.44 -9.37 17.87
C LYS A 65 1.36 -8.16 18.80
N LYS A 66 2.13 -7.10 18.54
CA LYS A 66 2.29 -5.91 19.39
C LYS A 66 1.72 -4.63 18.79
N VAL A 67 1.49 -4.59 17.48
CA VAL A 67 0.87 -3.46 16.77
C VAL A 67 -0.58 -3.78 16.40
N ASN A 68 -1.35 -2.76 16.04
CA ASN A 68 -2.76 -2.85 15.71
C ASN A 68 -3.04 -2.87 14.20
N GLY A 69 -2.02 -2.65 13.37
CA GLY A 69 -2.09 -2.63 11.92
C GLY A 69 -0.74 -2.22 11.33
N ILE A 70 -0.59 -2.36 10.01
CA ILE A 70 0.64 -1.98 9.30
C ILE A 70 0.31 -1.18 8.04
N LEU A 71 1.03 -0.07 7.86
CA LEU A 71 1.08 0.69 6.62
C LEU A 71 2.31 0.28 5.80
N LEU A 72 2.06 -0.09 4.54
CA LEU A 72 3.06 -0.31 3.50
C LEU A 72 3.15 0.96 2.65
N PRO A 73 4.23 1.75 2.78
CA PRO A 73 4.32 3.04 2.12
C PRO A 73 4.66 2.92 0.63
N GLY A 74 4.61 4.05 -0.06
CA GLY A 74 5.16 4.19 -1.40
C GLY A 74 6.69 4.13 -1.42
N GLY A 75 7.25 3.90 -2.60
CA GLY A 75 8.69 3.80 -2.82
C GLY A 75 9.01 3.47 -4.27
N ALA A 76 10.29 3.27 -4.58
CA ALA A 76 10.76 3.01 -5.93
C ALA A 76 11.80 1.88 -5.92
N VAL A 77 11.31 0.64 -5.92
CA VAL A 77 12.13 -0.57 -6.07
C VAL A 77 11.70 -1.37 -7.29
N PHE A 78 12.62 -2.19 -7.80
CA PHE A 78 12.25 -3.26 -8.73
C PHE A 78 11.70 -4.44 -7.93
N LEU A 79 10.60 -5.04 -8.42
CA LEU A 79 10.00 -6.21 -7.78
C LEU A 79 10.75 -7.50 -8.13
N ASP A 80 11.47 -7.50 -9.25
CA ASP A 80 12.29 -8.60 -9.73
C ASP A 80 13.72 -8.54 -9.17
N ASP A 81 14.09 -9.58 -8.42
CA ASP A 81 15.42 -9.75 -7.80
C ASP A 81 16.56 -9.71 -8.83
N SER A 82 16.32 -10.11 -10.08
CA SER A 82 17.35 -10.08 -11.14
C SER A 82 17.81 -8.66 -11.48
N LYS A 83 17.03 -7.63 -11.12
CA LYS A 83 17.38 -6.21 -11.29
C LYS A 83 18.14 -5.64 -10.09
N CYS A 84 18.28 -6.42 -9.02
CA CYS A 84 18.95 -5.95 -7.81
C CYS A 84 20.46 -5.90 -7.99
N THR A 85 21.08 -4.91 -7.38
CA THR A 85 22.54 -4.77 -7.28
C THR A 85 22.90 -4.43 -5.83
N LYS A 86 24.20 -4.30 -5.53
CA LYS A 86 24.65 -3.90 -4.18
C LYS A 86 23.96 -2.62 -3.67
N ASN A 87 23.71 -1.66 -4.57
CA ASN A 87 23.16 -0.34 -4.23
C ASN A 87 21.71 -0.15 -4.73
N LEU A 88 21.07 -1.25 -5.13
CA LEU A 88 19.69 -1.27 -5.62
C LEU A 88 19.05 -2.55 -5.11
N ARG A 89 18.48 -2.46 -3.91
CA ARG A 89 17.87 -3.59 -3.20
C ARG A 89 16.35 -3.46 -3.24
N ASN A 90 15.68 -4.56 -2.92
CA ASN A 90 14.22 -4.67 -2.85
C ASN A 90 13.78 -5.48 -1.61
N ASP A 91 14.51 -5.38 -0.50
CA ASP A 91 14.25 -6.14 0.72
C ASP A 91 12.81 -5.93 1.25
N CYS A 92 12.21 -4.77 0.96
CA CYS A 92 10.81 -4.49 1.27
C CYS A 92 9.82 -5.44 0.57
N VAL A 93 10.17 -6.04 -0.58
CA VAL A 93 9.32 -6.99 -1.32
C VAL A 93 9.09 -8.25 -0.50
N GLN A 94 10.17 -8.89 -0.03
CA GLN A 94 10.07 -10.07 0.83
C GLN A 94 9.46 -9.73 2.20
N SER A 95 9.84 -8.57 2.76
CA SER A 95 9.33 -8.11 4.06
C SER A 95 7.82 -7.90 4.04
N SER A 96 7.31 -7.24 3.00
CA SER A 96 5.87 -7.04 2.79
C SER A 96 5.14 -8.35 2.48
N LYS A 97 5.80 -9.33 1.82
CA LYS A 97 5.23 -10.66 1.61
C LYS A 97 4.95 -11.37 2.94
N PHE A 98 5.94 -11.41 3.84
CA PHE A 98 5.75 -12.00 5.17
C PHE A 98 4.64 -11.28 5.94
N ILE A 99 4.61 -9.95 5.92
CA ILE A 99 3.54 -9.17 6.57
C ILE A 99 2.17 -9.51 5.99
N TYR A 100 2.04 -9.61 4.67
CA TYR A 100 0.80 -9.96 3.99
C TYR A 100 0.31 -11.36 4.39
N GLU A 101 1.19 -12.36 4.30
CA GLU A 101 0.86 -13.76 4.66
C GLU A 101 0.45 -13.89 6.13
N ILE A 102 1.20 -13.25 7.05
CA ILE A 102 0.86 -13.27 8.48
C ILE A 102 -0.46 -12.56 8.74
N ALA A 103 -0.74 -11.43 8.07
CA ALA A 103 -2.03 -10.74 8.23
C ALA A 103 -3.18 -11.62 7.71
N GLU A 104 -2.98 -12.32 6.59
CA GLU A 104 -3.97 -13.25 6.06
C GLU A 104 -4.24 -14.40 7.04
N GLU A 105 -3.19 -14.99 7.63
CA GLU A 105 -3.27 -16.02 8.67
C GLU A 105 -4.05 -15.52 9.90
N MET A 106 -3.70 -14.33 10.43
CA MET A 106 -4.39 -13.72 11.57
C MET A 106 -5.87 -13.49 11.29
N ASN A 107 -6.21 -12.96 10.11
CA ASN A 107 -7.60 -12.71 9.74
C ASN A 107 -8.38 -14.02 9.51
N LYS A 108 -7.76 -15.08 8.96
CA LYS A 108 -8.37 -16.42 8.84
C LYS A 108 -8.66 -17.04 10.21
N ASP A 109 -7.82 -16.78 11.20
CA ASP A 109 -8.00 -17.21 12.59
C ASP A 109 -8.98 -16.32 13.38
N GLY A 110 -9.69 -15.40 12.71
CA GLY A 110 -10.67 -14.51 13.32
C GLY A 110 -10.06 -13.33 14.10
N LYS A 111 -8.74 -13.12 14.01
CA LYS A 111 -8.05 -11.98 14.60
C LYS A 111 -7.86 -10.89 13.55
N TYR A 112 -8.77 -9.91 13.54
CA TYR A 112 -8.71 -8.80 12.60
C TYR A 112 -7.37 -8.05 12.67
N PHE A 113 -6.70 -7.93 11.52
CA PHE A 113 -5.45 -7.20 11.40
C PHE A 113 -5.42 -6.42 10.07
N PRO A 114 -5.57 -5.08 10.08
CA PRO A 114 -5.62 -4.28 8.88
C PRO A 114 -4.22 -4.02 8.30
N LEU A 115 -4.14 -4.10 6.97
CA LEU A 115 -3.02 -3.60 6.18
C LEU A 115 -3.49 -2.43 5.31
N TRP A 116 -2.64 -1.41 5.19
CA TRP A 116 -2.86 -0.26 4.31
C TRP A 116 -1.70 -0.13 3.32
N GLY A 117 -1.98 -0.10 2.02
CA GLY A 117 -0.96 0.04 0.98
C GLY A 117 -1.08 1.38 0.25
N THR A 118 0.02 2.12 0.13
CA THR A 118 0.06 3.36 -0.67
C THR A 118 1.07 3.24 -1.80
N CYS A 119 0.67 3.57 -3.03
CA CYS A 119 1.53 3.48 -4.23
C CYS A 119 2.21 2.09 -4.34
N LEU A 120 3.52 1.99 -4.13
CA LEU A 120 4.25 0.72 -4.11
C LEU A 120 3.68 -0.29 -3.09
N GLY A 121 3.27 0.15 -1.91
CA GLY A 121 2.67 -0.74 -0.91
C GLY A 121 1.37 -1.40 -1.40
N TYR A 122 0.55 -0.66 -2.14
CA TYR A 122 -0.65 -1.20 -2.80
C TYR A 122 -0.29 -2.23 -3.89
N GLN A 123 0.71 -1.92 -4.72
CA GLN A 123 1.20 -2.84 -5.75
C GLN A 123 1.74 -4.15 -5.14
N LEU A 124 2.46 -4.06 -4.02
CA LEU A 124 2.97 -5.21 -3.27
C LEU A 124 1.84 -6.06 -2.69
N MET A 125 0.79 -5.45 -2.11
CA MET A 125 -0.36 -6.20 -1.60
C MET A 125 -1.06 -7.00 -2.71
N LEU A 126 -1.24 -6.40 -3.89
CA LEU A 126 -1.82 -7.11 -5.02
C LEU A 126 -0.90 -8.25 -5.52
N LEU A 127 0.40 -8.01 -5.61
CA LEU A 127 1.38 -9.04 -5.97
C LEU A 127 1.30 -10.25 -5.01
N HIS A 128 1.28 -9.98 -3.70
CA HIS A 128 1.28 -11.02 -2.66
C HIS A 128 -0.07 -11.76 -2.56
N SER A 129 -1.15 -11.23 -3.15
CA SER A 129 -2.45 -11.89 -3.21
C SER A 129 -2.56 -12.98 -4.30
N ILE A 130 -1.54 -13.12 -5.15
CA ILE A 130 -1.52 -14.08 -6.25
C ILE A 130 -1.16 -15.48 -5.74
N LYS A 131 -1.94 -16.48 -6.17
CA LYS A 131 -1.62 -17.89 -5.92
C LYS A 131 -0.56 -18.36 -6.90
N GLY A 132 0.71 -18.25 -6.54
CA GLY A 132 1.84 -18.72 -7.36
C GLY A 132 3.03 -17.77 -7.33
N ASN A 133 3.95 -17.94 -8.28
CA ASN A 133 5.10 -17.06 -8.42
C ASN A 133 4.85 -16.07 -9.56
N SER A 134 4.90 -14.78 -9.23
CA SER A 134 5.03 -13.68 -10.18
C SER A 134 6.09 -12.72 -9.68
N ASN A 135 6.90 -12.18 -10.59
CA ASN A 135 7.98 -11.27 -10.24
C ASN A 135 7.56 -9.79 -10.38
N ASP A 136 6.54 -9.51 -11.18
CA ASP A 136 5.97 -8.17 -11.35
C ASP A 136 4.57 -8.29 -11.96
N ILE A 137 3.64 -7.46 -11.51
CA ILE A 137 2.25 -7.43 -12.00
C ILE A 137 1.91 -6.06 -12.58
N ARG A 138 2.87 -5.14 -12.58
CA ARG A 138 2.65 -3.76 -12.98
C ARG A 138 2.84 -3.64 -14.49
N ILE A 139 2.09 -2.73 -15.10
CA ILE A 139 2.36 -2.26 -16.45
C ILE A 139 2.92 -0.84 -16.41
N GLU A 140 3.65 -0.45 -17.45
CA GLU A 140 4.03 0.95 -17.61
C GLU A 140 2.82 1.80 -17.95
N CYS A 141 2.74 2.96 -17.31
CA CYS A 141 1.81 4.03 -17.63
C CYS A 141 2.58 5.34 -17.70
N LYS A 142 1.96 6.40 -18.24
CA LYS A 142 2.65 7.69 -18.30
C LYS A 142 3.01 8.17 -16.91
N LYS A 143 4.26 8.62 -16.78
CA LYS A 143 4.76 9.20 -15.56
C LYS A 143 3.86 10.38 -15.17
N MET A 144 3.25 10.27 -14.00
CA MET A 144 2.40 11.31 -13.43
C MET A 144 3.17 12.04 -12.32
N GLU A 145 2.97 13.34 -12.22
CA GLU A 145 3.42 14.21 -11.13
C GLU A 145 2.34 15.28 -10.88
N CYS A 146 1.10 14.85 -10.69
CA CYS A 146 -0.07 15.72 -10.67
C CYS A 146 -1.17 15.19 -9.74
N SER A 147 -2.07 16.07 -9.34
CA SER A 147 -3.32 15.67 -8.67
C SER A 147 -4.44 15.52 -9.68
N LEU A 148 -5.21 14.45 -9.58
CA LEU A 148 -6.37 14.17 -10.43
C LEU A 148 -7.64 14.01 -9.57
N PRO A 149 -8.81 14.38 -10.10
CA PRO A 149 -10.07 13.87 -9.57
C PRO A 149 -10.11 12.36 -9.66
N ILE A 150 -10.80 11.71 -8.73
CA ILE A 150 -10.91 10.26 -8.64
C ILE A 150 -12.20 9.81 -9.32
N ASN A 151 -12.10 8.89 -10.28
CA ASN A 151 -13.27 8.30 -10.92
C ASN A 151 -13.80 7.18 -10.03
N LEU A 152 -14.70 7.54 -9.12
CA LEU A 152 -15.33 6.58 -8.21
C LEU A 152 -16.20 5.58 -8.99
N GLU A 153 -16.25 4.35 -8.52
CA GLU A 153 -17.22 3.36 -8.98
C GLU A 153 -18.66 3.77 -8.62
N ASN A 154 -19.63 3.02 -9.12
CA ASN A 154 -21.04 3.34 -8.90
C ASN A 154 -21.43 3.36 -7.40
N SER A 155 -22.54 4.04 -7.10
CA SER A 155 -23.03 4.24 -5.74
C SER A 155 -23.26 2.92 -4.97
N TYR A 156 -23.64 1.84 -5.65
CA TYR A 156 -23.78 0.54 -5.03
C TYR A 156 -22.44 0.00 -4.51
N VAL A 157 -21.36 0.12 -5.29
CA VAL A 157 -20.01 -0.27 -4.84
C VAL A 157 -19.57 0.58 -3.65
N LEU A 158 -19.79 1.90 -3.69
CA LEU A 158 -19.37 2.81 -2.63
C LEU A 158 -20.12 2.58 -1.31
N GLN A 159 -21.44 2.36 -1.36
CA GLN A 159 -22.27 2.09 -0.17
C GLN A 159 -21.89 0.78 0.53
N ASN A 160 -21.33 -0.19 -0.21
CA ASN A 160 -20.88 -1.46 0.34
C ASN A 160 -19.39 -1.45 0.73
N SER A 161 -18.65 -0.36 0.46
CA SER A 161 -17.23 -0.25 0.76
C SER A 161 -16.98 -0.09 2.25
N LYS A 162 -16.01 -0.80 2.83
CA LYS A 162 -15.59 -0.53 4.22
C LYS A 162 -14.82 0.79 4.33
N LEU A 163 -14.07 1.16 3.29
CA LEU A 163 -13.24 2.35 3.25
C LEU A 163 -14.05 3.65 3.05
N LEU A 164 -15.05 3.62 2.16
CA LEU A 164 -15.74 4.83 1.69
C LEU A 164 -17.19 4.98 2.15
N LYS A 165 -17.79 3.98 2.83
CA LYS A 165 -19.20 4.03 3.26
C LYS A 165 -19.55 5.22 4.16
N ASP A 166 -18.58 5.73 4.93
CA ASP A 166 -18.80 6.82 5.89
C ASP A 166 -18.44 8.20 5.29
N CYS A 167 -18.04 8.25 4.01
CA CYS A 167 -17.82 9.51 3.30
C CYS A 167 -19.16 10.21 3.04
N ASN A 168 -19.24 11.51 3.37
CA ASN A 168 -20.42 12.31 3.06
C ASN A 168 -20.45 12.74 1.58
N ASP A 169 -21.62 13.16 1.11
CA ASP A 169 -21.82 13.55 -0.30
C ASP A 169 -20.91 14.70 -0.74
N GLU A 170 -20.58 15.61 0.17
CA GLU A 170 -19.66 16.73 -0.08
C GLU A 170 -18.24 16.22 -0.38
N LEU A 171 -17.73 15.28 0.42
CA LEU A 171 -16.43 14.66 0.21
C LEU A 171 -16.42 13.82 -1.07
N VAL A 172 -17.47 13.02 -1.32
CA VAL A 172 -17.61 12.23 -2.55
C VAL A 172 -17.58 13.16 -3.78
N THR A 173 -18.30 14.28 -3.73
CA THR A 173 -18.31 15.29 -4.79
C THR A 173 -16.93 15.92 -4.97
N ALA A 174 -16.27 16.30 -3.87
CA ALA A 174 -14.92 16.86 -3.89
C ALA A 174 -13.91 15.88 -4.50
N MET A 175 -13.98 14.59 -4.15
CA MET A 175 -13.14 13.53 -4.70
C MET A 175 -13.26 13.43 -6.23
N SER A 176 -14.48 13.53 -6.76
CA SER A 176 -14.74 13.37 -8.20
C SER A 176 -14.60 14.64 -9.04
N GLN A 177 -14.52 15.83 -8.42
CA GLN A 177 -14.49 17.11 -9.14
C GLN A 177 -13.20 17.91 -8.93
N LEU A 178 -12.51 17.74 -7.81
CA LEU A 178 -11.29 18.49 -7.49
C LEU A 178 -10.05 17.64 -7.77
N PRO A 179 -8.86 18.26 -7.93
CA PRO A 179 -7.58 17.56 -7.97
C PRO A 179 -7.28 16.88 -6.61
N PHE A 180 -7.90 15.74 -6.35
CA PHE A 180 -7.98 15.12 -5.03
C PHE A 180 -6.87 14.10 -4.77
N GLY A 181 -6.65 13.17 -5.71
CA GLY A 181 -5.63 12.13 -5.59
C GLY A 181 -4.32 12.57 -6.22
N TYR A 182 -3.26 12.71 -5.43
CA TYR A 182 -1.92 13.00 -5.94
C TYR A 182 -1.25 11.73 -6.49
N HIS A 183 -0.85 11.77 -7.75
CA HIS A 183 -0.17 10.69 -8.46
C HIS A 183 1.29 11.07 -8.74
N ASN A 184 2.21 10.28 -8.18
CA ASN A 184 3.64 10.30 -8.51
C ASN A 184 4.15 8.87 -8.75
N HIS A 185 3.82 8.34 -9.94
CA HIS A 185 4.15 6.96 -10.33
C HIS A 185 4.20 6.83 -11.85
N ARG A 186 4.85 5.76 -12.34
CA ARG A 186 4.95 5.39 -13.77
C ARG A 186 4.53 3.94 -14.05
N TYR A 187 4.06 3.27 -13.01
CA TYR A 187 3.67 1.87 -13.04
C TYR A 187 2.26 1.76 -12.48
N CYS A 188 1.39 1.14 -13.25
CA CYS A 188 -0.04 1.08 -12.98
C CYS A 188 -0.52 -0.38 -12.89
N ILE A 189 -1.66 -0.58 -12.26
CA ILE A 189 -2.37 -1.86 -12.24
C ILE A 189 -3.79 -1.62 -12.78
N THR A 190 -4.21 -2.44 -13.75
CA THR A 190 -5.52 -2.33 -14.41
C THR A 190 -6.45 -3.43 -13.92
N LYS A 191 -7.75 -3.28 -14.21
CA LYS A 191 -8.73 -4.35 -13.95
C LYS A 191 -8.39 -5.65 -14.71
N GLN A 192 -7.86 -5.53 -15.93
CA GLN A 192 -7.41 -6.66 -16.74
C GLN A 192 -6.36 -7.49 -15.99
N ILE A 193 -5.37 -6.84 -15.37
CA ILE A 193 -4.30 -7.50 -14.61
C ILE A 193 -4.87 -8.31 -13.43
N LEU A 194 -5.90 -7.79 -12.74
CA LEU A 194 -6.54 -8.56 -11.67
C LEU A 194 -7.18 -9.85 -12.19
N GLY A 195 -7.74 -9.82 -13.41
CA GLY A 195 -8.29 -10.98 -14.09
C GLY A 195 -7.20 -11.95 -14.53
N ASP A 196 -6.17 -11.45 -15.22
CA ASP A 196 -5.06 -12.26 -15.76
C ASP A 196 -4.32 -13.05 -14.66
N PHE A 197 -4.20 -12.48 -13.45
CA PHE A 197 -3.58 -13.13 -12.29
C PHE A 197 -4.59 -13.85 -11.37
N ASN A 198 -5.87 -13.95 -11.75
CA ASN A 198 -6.93 -14.62 -10.98
C ASN A 198 -7.10 -14.09 -9.54
N ILE A 199 -6.96 -12.77 -9.36
CA ILE A 199 -7.14 -12.10 -8.06
C ILE A 199 -8.35 -11.15 -8.04
N ALA A 200 -9.03 -10.94 -9.17
CA ALA A 200 -10.20 -10.05 -9.26
C ALA A 200 -11.30 -10.37 -8.22
N ASP A 201 -11.48 -11.65 -7.87
CA ASP A 201 -12.49 -12.04 -6.87
C ASP A 201 -12.12 -11.70 -5.43
N GLN A 202 -10.86 -11.39 -5.14
CA GLN A 202 -10.38 -11.05 -3.80
C GLN A 202 -10.59 -9.57 -3.47
N TRP A 203 -10.75 -8.72 -4.49
CA TRP A 203 -10.69 -7.27 -4.36
C TRP A 203 -11.91 -6.57 -4.94
N THR A 204 -12.34 -5.48 -4.32
CA THR A 204 -13.34 -4.55 -4.82
C THR A 204 -12.62 -3.29 -5.30
N VAL A 205 -12.66 -3.03 -6.61
CA VAL A 205 -12.23 -1.74 -7.17
C VAL A 205 -13.22 -0.68 -6.72
N LEU A 206 -12.71 0.39 -6.12
CA LEU A 206 -13.51 1.50 -5.61
C LEU A 206 -13.37 2.74 -6.50
N ALA A 207 -12.23 2.87 -7.16
CA ALA A 207 -12.00 3.96 -8.09
C ALA A 207 -10.92 3.66 -9.13
N THR A 208 -11.02 4.36 -10.25
CA THR A 208 -10.02 4.37 -11.32
C THR A 208 -9.56 5.78 -11.64
N ASN A 209 -8.49 5.87 -12.43
CA ASN A 209 -8.01 7.06 -13.09
C ASN A 209 -7.51 6.70 -14.48
N LYS A 210 -7.26 7.71 -15.31
CA LYS A 210 -6.64 7.54 -16.64
C LYS A 210 -5.36 8.35 -16.70
N ASP A 211 -4.33 7.79 -17.32
CA ASP A 211 -3.14 8.56 -17.65
C ASP A 211 -3.38 9.47 -18.86
N SER A 212 -2.37 10.26 -19.26
CA SER A 212 -2.49 11.21 -20.36
C SER A 212 -2.68 10.57 -21.75
N GLU A 213 -2.46 9.26 -21.89
CA GLU A 213 -2.72 8.50 -23.12
C GLU A 213 -4.03 7.69 -23.05
N GLY A 214 -4.79 7.82 -21.95
CA GLY A 214 -6.09 7.19 -21.79
C GLY A 214 -6.02 5.78 -21.22
N LEU A 215 -4.86 5.30 -20.77
CA LEU A 215 -4.75 4.02 -20.06
C LEU A 215 -5.46 4.13 -18.72
N GLU A 216 -6.54 3.37 -18.55
CA GLU A 216 -7.29 3.29 -17.30
C GLU A 216 -6.61 2.35 -16.29
N PHE A 217 -6.40 2.84 -15.08
CA PHE A 217 -5.79 2.11 -13.97
C PHE A 217 -6.59 2.26 -12.68
N ILE A 218 -6.44 1.29 -11.79
CA ILE A 218 -7.07 1.28 -10.46
C ILE A 218 -6.32 2.26 -9.55
N SER A 219 -7.04 3.20 -8.95
CA SER A 219 -6.48 4.18 -8.00
C SER A 219 -6.87 3.91 -6.55
N VAL A 220 -8.02 3.26 -6.33
CA VAL A 220 -8.47 2.83 -4.99
C VAL A 220 -9.08 1.44 -5.08
N ILE A 221 -8.66 0.55 -4.17
CA ILE A 221 -9.19 -0.81 -4.03
C ILE A 221 -9.31 -1.16 -2.55
N GLU A 222 -10.18 -2.11 -2.22
CA GLU A 222 -10.19 -2.76 -0.91
C GLU A 222 -10.37 -4.27 -1.04
N HIS A 223 -9.93 -5.02 -0.02
CA HIS A 223 -10.12 -6.47 0.02
C HIS A 223 -11.56 -6.82 0.40
N LYS A 224 -12.15 -7.85 -0.22
CA LYS A 224 -13.57 -8.23 0.00
C LYS A 224 -13.85 -8.85 1.37
N LYS A 225 -12.84 -9.44 2.01
CA LYS A 225 -12.95 -10.04 3.35
C LYS A 225 -12.36 -9.10 4.38
#